data_AF-A0A0G1X159-F1
#
_entry.id   AF-A0A0G1X159-F1
#
_cell.length_a   1.000
_cell.length_b   1.000
_cell.length_c   1.000
_cell.angle_alpha   90.00
_cell.angle_beta   90.00
_cell.angle_gamma   90.00
#
_symmetry.space_group_name_H-M   'P 1'
#
loop_
_entity.id
_entity.type
_entity.pdbx_description
1 polymer ?
#
loop_
_entity_poly.entity_id
_entity_poly.type
_entity_poly.pdbx_seq_one_letter_code
_entity_poly.pdbx_strand_id
1 'polypeptide(L)'
;MFIAVPTPTTLGGFSAHIVKDAISLVGRGKTAVIKSTIVPGTTRKFQEEFPDRTVIYSPEFLSEATAAHDASHPFMNVVGLTYDTAEQKAKAAEIHGILPPAPFSHTCSSTEAEIIKYSHNGSAYTQIVFFNLMYELAKQKGCDWESVQRAIENDPLVCNRYARPVHKSGRGAGGHCFIKDVAAIRREYEKQFGDSSGVAVFDAMEKKNIELLRSSGKDLDLLTDVYGTGVIEGPYEKVEIEKLSSVRGRMRVLVCTEAIDRTDPLLGFFHRWLEEFARHAHRVHVICLGYGGGRLPGNVIEHSLGKESALGSRLLKRVVYSVRLLRHAWRNRHDYDTVLVHLSPEYLLVAGFVWRLLKKRVGFWYNDTAGGWRTRLAITLSDVVFYSNPDSYAARFSHARKIPMGVDTDMYAEEHIREPGSLLFLGRISPAKHLGSVFKALSRMGDAPHTDVFGAPGPGNAPYASELRSQFRGLEEKGVLAYRGGISHAETPSVYGTHDIFIHVGTLRGFNKTLLEAMAAGDIVVTSDANMHGVVDDRLFVKEPTEDAIMKALHAARSLSDEYRTEERERVRAYVRREHSLSSVVPAMLEMLARPGGEMRS
;
A
#
# COMPACT_ATOMS: atom_id res chain seq x y z
N MET A 1 34.98 -14.10 28.76
CA MET A 1 34.34 -12.77 28.66
C MET A 1 32.94 -12.98 28.15
N PHE A 2 31.92 -12.51 28.86
CA PHE A 2 30.54 -12.57 28.40
C PHE A 2 30.21 -11.35 27.55
N ILE A 3 29.58 -11.56 26.41
CA ILE A 3 29.26 -10.54 25.41
C ILE A 3 27.74 -10.44 25.31
N ALA A 4 27.19 -9.37 25.88
CA ALA A 4 25.76 -9.03 25.86
C ALA A 4 25.60 -7.64 25.24
N VAL A 5 25.73 -7.57 23.92
CA VAL A 5 25.66 -6.35 23.11
C VAL A 5 24.46 -6.38 22.16
N PRO A 6 23.97 -5.24 21.66
CA PRO A 6 22.85 -5.22 20.72
C PRO A 6 23.12 -6.03 19.45
N THR A 7 22.08 -6.72 18.97
CA THR A 7 22.05 -7.39 17.67
C THR A 7 20.88 -6.84 16.86
N PRO A 8 21.06 -5.68 16.20
CA PRO A 8 19.95 -4.98 15.55
C PRO A 8 19.45 -5.76 14.34
N THR A 9 18.14 -5.70 14.14
CA THR A 9 17.47 -6.07 12.89
C THR A 9 16.76 -4.83 12.40
N THR A 10 17.10 -4.37 11.21
CA THR A 10 16.50 -3.18 10.60
C THR A 10 15.86 -3.55 9.26
N LEU A 11 15.34 -2.57 8.53
CA LEU A 11 14.93 -2.72 7.14
C LEU A 11 15.99 -3.44 6.28
N GLY A 12 17.28 -3.17 6.52
CA GLY A 12 18.39 -3.77 5.77
C GLY A 12 18.74 -5.22 6.13
N GLY A 13 18.18 -5.78 7.21
CA GLY A 13 18.52 -7.13 7.66
C GLY A 13 18.92 -7.22 9.13
N PHE A 14 19.15 -8.45 9.57
CA PHE A 14 19.84 -8.74 10.83
C PHE A 14 21.34 -8.45 10.70
N SER A 15 21.96 -7.89 11.74
CA SER A 15 23.40 -7.66 11.77
C SER A 15 24.06 -8.12 13.07
N ALA A 16 25.13 -8.89 12.94
CA ALA A 16 25.95 -9.37 14.06
C ALA A 16 27.30 -8.63 14.18
N HIS A 17 27.49 -7.51 13.47
CA HIS A 17 28.79 -6.80 13.45
C HIS A 17 29.25 -6.35 14.85
N ILE A 18 28.34 -5.85 15.69
CA ILE A 18 28.67 -5.41 17.07
C ILE A 18 29.20 -6.58 17.91
N VAL A 19 28.62 -7.78 17.74
CA VAL A 19 29.11 -9.00 18.43
C VAL A 19 30.49 -9.37 17.91
N LYS A 20 30.70 -9.32 16.60
CA LYS A 20 32.00 -9.58 15.97
C LYS A 20 33.08 -8.61 16.47
N ASP A 21 32.76 -7.33 16.52
CA ASP A 21 33.66 -6.29 17.01
C ASP A 21 34.00 -6.52 18.48
N ALA A 22 33.02 -6.90 19.31
CA ALA A 22 33.26 -7.26 20.71
C ALA A 22 34.16 -8.50 20.86
N ILE A 23 34.02 -9.51 20.00
CA ILE A 23 34.91 -10.69 20.00
C ILE A 23 36.36 -10.28 19.66
N SER A 24 36.55 -9.31 18.77
CA SER A 24 37.89 -8.85 18.38
C SER A 24 38.68 -8.26 19.56
N LEU A 25 37.97 -7.67 20.54
CA LEU A 25 38.52 -7.11 21.77
C LEU A 25 38.87 -8.16 22.83
N VAL A 26 38.42 -9.40 22.66
CA VAL A 26 38.78 -10.51 23.56
C VAL A 26 40.27 -10.86 23.35
N GLY A 27 41.03 -11.06 24.42
CA GLY A 27 42.44 -11.44 24.30
C GLY A 27 42.65 -12.79 23.63
N ARG A 28 43.80 -12.96 22.95
CA ARG A 28 44.19 -14.25 22.33
C ARG A 28 44.24 -15.36 23.40
N GLY A 29 43.79 -16.56 23.04
CA GLY A 29 43.68 -17.73 23.93
C GLY A 29 42.60 -17.63 25.00
N LYS A 30 41.76 -16.57 25.01
CA LYS A 30 40.64 -16.42 25.95
C LYS A 30 39.32 -16.88 25.32
N THR A 31 38.34 -17.13 26.18
CA THR A 31 36.98 -17.51 25.77
C THR A 31 36.07 -16.30 25.63
N ALA A 32 35.46 -16.13 24.46
CA ALA A 32 34.35 -15.23 24.18
C ALA A 32 33.04 -16.00 24.32
N VAL A 33 32.15 -15.56 25.21
CA VAL A 33 30.85 -16.20 25.46
C VAL A 33 29.75 -15.26 25.00
N ILE A 34 29.13 -15.56 23.87
CA ILE A 34 28.07 -14.73 23.28
C ILE A 34 26.76 -15.02 24.01
N LYS A 35 26.17 -13.98 24.61
CA LYS A 35 24.84 -14.01 25.26
C LYS A 35 23.74 -13.54 24.31
N SER A 36 24.04 -12.53 23.48
CA SER A 36 23.11 -11.88 22.56
C SER A 36 22.49 -12.85 21.54
N THR A 37 21.19 -12.69 21.21
CA THR A 37 20.56 -13.49 20.16
C THR A 37 21.24 -13.26 18.80
N ILE A 38 21.68 -14.33 18.15
CA ILE A 38 22.29 -14.33 16.82
C ILE A 38 21.70 -15.45 15.96
N VAL A 39 21.57 -15.20 14.65
CA VAL A 39 20.98 -16.15 13.69
C VAL A 39 21.74 -17.50 13.68
N PRO A 40 21.05 -18.65 13.57
CA PRO A 40 21.70 -19.96 13.60
C PRO A 40 22.87 -20.12 12.61
N GLY A 41 23.96 -20.71 13.09
CA GLY A 41 25.24 -20.87 12.38
C GLY A 41 26.24 -19.72 12.60
N THR A 42 25.85 -18.63 13.25
CA THR A 42 26.71 -17.44 13.39
C THR A 42 27.91 -17.68 14.32
N THR A 43 27.72 -18.35 15.46
CA THR A 43 28.81 -18.63 16.41
C THR A 43 29.92 -19.45 15.76
N ARG A 44 29.56 -20.43 14.93
CA ARG A 44 30.53 -21.27 14.20
C ARG A 44 31.35 -20.43 13.22
N LYS A 45 30.71 -19.54 12.45
CA LYS A 45 31.41 -18.59 11.56
C LYS A 45 32.38 -17.70 12.34
N PHE A 46 31.97 -17.16 13.49
CA PHE A 46 32.86 -16.37 14.32
C PHE A 46 34.03 -17.18 14.90
N GLN A 47 33.83 -18.44 15.26
CA GLN A 47 34.94 -19.29 15.67
C GLN A 47 35.97 -19.50 14.55
N GLU A 48 35.53 -19.62 13.29
CA GLU A 48 36.42 -19.73 12.13
C GLU A 48 37.18 -18.42 11.86
N GLU A 49 36.53 -17.28 12.03
CA GLU A 49 37.14 -15.94 11.86
C GLU A 49 38.12 -15.57 12.99
N PHE A 50 37.94 -16.16 14.18
CA PHE A 50 38.80 -15.93 15.35
C PHE A 50 39.41 -17.25 15.86
N PRO A 51 40.31 -17.90 15.10
CA PRO A 51 40.82 -19.24 15.42
C PRO A 51 41.74 -19.28 16.64
N ASP A 52 42.26 -18.12 17.07
CA ASP A 52 43.12 -17.96 18.24
C ASP A 52 42.35 -17.67 19.53
N ARG A 53 41.02 -17.76 19.50
CA ARG A 53 40.10 -17.57 20.64
C ARG A 53 39.12 -18.74 20.69
N THR A 54 38.53 -18.99 21.85
CA THR A 54 37.41 -19.94 21.96
C THR A 54 36.11 -19.17 21.95
N VAL A 55 35.26 -19.38 20.95
CA VAL A 55 33.95 -18.73 20.82
C VAL A 55 32.87 -19.75 21.20
N ILE A 56 32.09 -19.43 22.21
CA ILE A 56 31.00 -20.25 22.76
C ILE A 56 29.72 -19.43 22.76
N TYR A 57 28.60 -20.06 22.46
CA TYR A 57 27.28 -19.45 22.61
C TYR A 57 26.67 -19.85 23.95
N SER A 58 26.11 -18.92 24.70
CA SER A 58 25.33 -19.23 25.89
C SER A 58 24.16 -18.26 25.97
N PRO A 59 23.00 -18.58 25.39
CA PRO A 59 21.90 -17.63 25.32
C PRO A 59 21.47 -17.18 26.71
N GLU A 60 20.87 -15.99 26.78
CA GLU A 60 20.15 -15.52 27.96
C GLU A 60 18.64 -15.59 27.73
N PHE A 61 17.90 -15.88 28.79
CA PHE A 61 16.44 -16.00 28.75
C PHE A 61 15.81 -15.05 29.75
N LEU A 62 15.84 -13.77 29.41
CA LEU A 62 15.51 -12.65 30.28
C LEU A 62 14.39 -11.82 29.67
N SER A 63 13.61 -11.13 30.51
CA SER A 63 12.80 -10.00 30.07
C SER A 63 13.44 -8.67 30.50
N GLU A 64 13.31 -7.61 29.70
CA GLU A 64 13.89 -6.29 30.03
C GLU A 64 13.40 -5.77 31.39
N ALA A 65 12.12 -5.99 31.70
CA ALA A 65 11.51 -5.55 32.95
C ALA A 65 12.07 -6.27 34.19
N THR A 66 12.65 -7.47 34.02
CA THR A 66 13.13 -8.32 35.11
C THR A 66 14.55 -8.83 34.90
N ALA A 67 15.34 -8.16 34.05
CA ALA A 67 16.62 -8.70 33.56
C ALA A 67 17.58 -9.10 34.68
N ALA A 68 17.71 -8.26 35.72
CA ALA A 68 18.56 -8.56 36.87
C ALA A 68 18.08 -9.80 37.65
N HIS A 69 16.77 -9.93 37.86
CA HIS A 69 16.17 -11.07 38.54
C HIS A 69 16.31 -12.35 37.70
N ASP A 70 15.99 -12.28 36.41
CA ASP A 70 16.04 -13.43 35.50
C ASP A 70 17.49 -13.91 35.31
N ALA A 71 18.46 -13.00 35.33
CA ALA A 71 19.88 -13.35 35.23
C ALA A 71 20.39 -14.03 36.50
N SER A 72 19.84 -13.68 37.67
CA SER A 72 20.18 -14.30 38.96
C SER A 72 19.39 -15.58 39.25
N HIS A 73 18.24 -15.77 38.59
CA HIS A 73 17.35 -16.93 38.75
C HIS A 73 16.96 -17.52 37.39
N PRO A 74 17.92 -18.00 36.59
CA PRO A 74 17.64 -18.54 35.27
C PRO A 74 16.80 -19.81 35.38
N PHE A 75 15.77 -19.93 34.55
CA PHE A 75 15.00 -21.18 34.47
C PHE A 75 15.75 -22.27 33.69
N MET A 76 16.70 -21.90 32.83
CA MET A 76 17.62 -22.83 32.17
C MET A 76 18.95 -22.18 31.81
N ASN A 77 20.02 -22.97 31.80
CA ASN A 77 21.33 -22.60 31.27
C ASN A 77 21.67 -23.50 30.08
N VAL A 78 21.97 -22.89 28.93
CA VAL A 78 22.45 -23.60 27.74
C VAL A 78 23.84 -23.10 27.39
N VAL A 79 24.73 -24.02 27.05
CA VAL A 79 26.06 -23.72 26.54
C VAL A 79 26.28 -24.48 25.23
N GLY A 80 26.50 -23.73 24.16
CA GLY A 80 26.63 -24.18 22.79
C GLY A 80 28.09 -24.17 22.32
N LEU A 81 28.62 -25.35 22.01
CA LEU A 81 29.99 -25.58 21.55
C LEU A 81 30.10 -25.42 20.02
N THR A 82 31.15 -24.76 19.55
CA THR A 82 31.42 -24.66 18.10
C THR A 82 32.06 -25.93 17.57
N TYR A 83 32.85 -26.61 18.40
CA TYR A 83 33.44 -27.92 18.09
C TYR A 83 33.26 -28.89 19.26
N ASP A 84 32.93 -30.14 18.95
CA ASP A 84 32.78 -31.20 19.94
C ASP A 84 34.16 -31.73 20.41
N THR A 85 34.87 -30.91 21.19
CA THR A 85 36.25 -31.18 21.65
C THR A 85 36.31 -31.22 23.18
N ALA A 86 37.31 -31.92 23.74
CA ALA A 86 37.49 -32.01 25.18
C ALA A 86 37.76 -30.63 25.81
N GLU A 87 38.53 -29.79 25.11
CA GLU A 87 38.87 -28.44 25.51
C GLU A 87 37.63 -27.55 25.61
N GLN A 88 36.76 -27.56 24.59
CA GLN A 88 35.52 -26.77 24.64
C GLN A 88 34.53 -27.32 25.66
N LYS A 89 34.47 -28.65 25.86
CA LYS A 89 33.66 -29.25 26.95
C LYS A 89 34.12 -28.78 28.33
N ALA A 90 35.42 -28.72 28.56
CA ALA A 90 35.97 -28.18 29.80
C ALA A 90 35.61 -26.70 29.98
N LYS A 91 35.67 -25.90 28.91
CA LYS A 91 35.21 -24.50 28.94
C LYS A 91 33.71 -24.36 29.19
N ALA A 92 32.87 -25.24 28.64
CA ALA A 92 31.45 -25.23 28.94
C ALA A 92 31.16 -25.59 30.41
N ALA A 93 31.89 -26.54 30.98
CA ALA A 93 31.79 -26.85 32.42
C ALA A 93 32.19 -25.65 33.29
N GLU A 94 33.26 -24.93 32.92
CA GLU A 94 33.67 -23.67 33.57
C GLU A 94 32.55 -22.63 33.51
N ILE A 95 31.92 -22.44 32.33
CA ILE A 95 30.82 -21.49 32.14
C ILE A 95 29.60 -21.88 32.99
N HIS A 96 29.21 -23.15 33.02
CA HIS A 96 28.12 -23.63 33.88
C HIS A 96 28.41 -23.38 35.36
N GLY A 97 29.68 -23.46 35.80
CA GLY A 97 30.08 -23.13 37.17
C GLY A 97 30.06 -21.63 37.50
N ILE A 98 30.13 -20.76 36.48
CA ILE A 98 30.05 -19.30 36.66
C ILE A 98 28.61 -18.80 36.64
N LEU A 99 27.74 -19.40 35.82
CA LEU A 99 26.33 -19.02 35.72
C LEU A 99 25.59 -19.38 37.01
N PRO A 100 24.61 -18.57 37.46
CA PRO A 100 23.72 -18.95 38.56
C PRO A 100 23.03 -20.29 38.26
N PRO A 101 22.81 -21.13 39.28
CA PRO A 101 22.22 -22.44 39.08
C PRO A 101 20.80 -22.33 38.50
N ALA A 102 20.50 -23.20 37.54
CA ALA A 102 19.18 -23.32 36.92
C ALA A 102 18.61 -24.72 37.14
N PRO A 103 17.27 -24.90 37.15
CA PRO A 103 16.64 -26.21 37.18
C PRO A 103 17.06 -27.15 36.05
N PHE A 104 17.46 -26.58 34.91
CA PHE A 104 17.94 -27.32 33.75
C PHE A 104 19.22 -26.69 33.20
N SER A 105 20.28 -27.48 33.10
CA SER A 105 21.56 -27.09 32.49
C SER A 105 21.92 -28.06 31.37
N HIS A 106 22.27 -27.54 30.21
CA HIS A 106 22.52 -28.36 29.03
C HIS A 106 23.69 -27.85 28.20
N THR A 107 24.47 -28.77 27.65
CA THR A 107 25.55 -28.49 26.70
C THR A 107 25.24 -29.18 25.38
N CYS A 108 25.28 -28.43 24.30
CA CYS A 108 24.98 -28.90 22.94
C CYS A 108 25.88 -28.17 21.92
N SER A 109 25.63 -28.32 20.62
CA SER A 109 26.31 -27.49 19.62
C SER A 109 25.84 -26.03 19.69
N SER A 110 26.67 -25.10 19.23
CA SER A 110 26.33 -23.68 19.19
C SER A 110 25.10 -23.41 18.34
N THR A 111 24.95 -24.13 17.22
CA THR A 111 23.79 -24.00 16.33
C THR A 111 22.51 -24.52 16.96
N GLU A 112 22.55 -25.63 17.70
CA GLU A 112 21.39 -26.09 18.49
C GLU A 112 21.02 -25.07 19.58
N ALA A 113 22.00 -24.51 20.28
CA ALA A 113 21.75 -23.49 21.30
C ALA A 113 21.14 -22.20 20.71
N GLU A 114 21.60 -21.76 19.53
CA GLU A 114 21.01 -20.64 18.77
C GLU A 114 19.55 -20.95 18.39
N ILE A 115 19.28 -22.16 17.88
CA ILE A 115 17.92 -22.61 17.56
C ILE A 115 17.04 -22.65 18.82
N ILE A 116 17.52 -23.20 19.94
CA ILE A 116 16.79 -23.24 21.22
C ILE A 116 16.34 -21.83 21.62
N LYS A 117 17.23 -20.83 21.47
CA LYS A 117 16.88 -19.44 21.77
C LYS A 117 15.77 -18.90 20.87
N TYR A 118 15.83 -19.14 19.55
CA TYR A 118 14.76 -18.73 18.63
C TYR A 118 13.47 -19.52 18.84
N SER A 119 13.52 -20.81 19.17
CA SER A 119 12.35 -21.60 19.52
C SER A 119 11.66 -21.07 20.76
N HIS A 120 12.42 -20.64 21.77
CA HIS A 120 11.87 -20.00 22.96
C HIS A 120 11.19 -18.68 22.62
N ASN A 121 11.88 -17.76 21.94
CA ASN A 121 11.31 -16.44 21.61
C ASN A 121 10.13 -16.55 20.63
N GLY A 122 10.22 -17.41 19.62
CA GLY A 122 9.18 -17.62 18.62
C GLY A 122 7.93 -18.30 19.17
N SER A 123 8.08 -19.28 20.08
CA SER A 123 6.93 -19.91 20.74
C SER A 123 6.22 -18.94 21.69
N ALA A 124 6.96 -18.11 22.43
CA ALA A 124 6.40 -17.04 23.25
C ALA A 124 5.62 -16.03 22.38
N TYR A 125 6.23 -15.56 21.29
CA TYR A 125 5.60 -14.65 20.33
C TYR A 125 4.27 -15.19 19.80
N THR A 126 4.28 -16.43 19.32
CA THR A 126 3.11 -17.11 18.76
C THR A 126 1.97 -17.19 19.78
N GLN A 127 2.28 -17.57 21.02
CA GLN A 127 1.30 -17.66 22.10
C GLN A 127 0.70 -16.30 22.45
N ILE A 128 1.51 -15.24 22.55
CA ILE A 128 1.02 -13.89 22.85
C ILE A 128 0.03 -13.43 21.76
N VAL A 129 0.36 -13.63 20.49
CA VAL A 129 -0.51 -13.28 19.36
C VAL A 129 -1.80 -14.12 19.40
N PHE A 130 -1.67 -15.43 19.62
CA PHE A 130 -2.81 -16.34 19.66
C PHE A 130 -3.78 -16.03 20.82
N PHE A 131 -3.28 -15.82 22.04
CA PHE A 131 -4.13 -15.43 23.17
C PHE A 131 -4.80 -14.07 22.95
N ASN A 132 -4.15 -13.15 22.23
CA ASN A 132 -4.78 -11.90 21.82
C ASN A 132 -5.92 -12.10 20.82
N LEU A 133 -5.83 -13.08 19.91
CA LEU A 133 -6.92 -13.45 19.01
C LEU A 133 -8.10 -14.07 19.79
N MET A 134 -7.80 -15.00 20.71
CA MET A 134 -8.84 -15.63 21.54
C MET A 134 -9.53 -14.62 22.45
N TYR A 135 -8.80 -13.62 22.94
CA TYR A 135 -9.34 -12.50 23.70
C TYR A 135 -10.33 -11.66 22.90
N GLU A 136 -10.01 -11.35 21.64
CA GLU A 136 -10.92 -10.63 20.73
C GLU A 136 -12.19 -11.43 20.48
N LEU A 137 -12.07 -12.74 20.25
CA LEU A 137 -13.20 -13.63 20.07
C LEU A 137 -14.10 -13.69 21.31
N ALA A 138 -13.51 -13.85 22.50
CA ALA A 138 -14.23 -13.86 23.78
C ALA A 138 -15.01 -12.55 23.97
N LYS A 139 -14.37 -11.40 23.71
CA LYS A 139 -15.04 -10.09 23.75
C LYS A 139 -16.22 -10.00 22.79
N GLN A 140 -16.06 -10.42 21.54
CA GLN A 140 -17.12 -10.38 20.54
C GLN A 140 -18.32 -11.26 20.91
N LYS A 141 -18.09 -12.33 21.68
CA LYS A 141 -19.14 -13.21 22.21
C LYS A 141 -19.72 -12.76 23.55
N GLY A 142 -19.24 -11.66 24.12
CA GLY A 142 -19.67 -11.19 25.45
C GLY A 142 -19.19 -12.09 26.60
N CYS A 143 -18.13 -12.87 26.39
CA CYS A 143 -17.55 -13.74 27.41
C CYS A 143 -16.60 -12.98 28.34
N ASP A 144 -16.54 -13.42 29.60
CA ASP A 144 -15.53 -12.96 30.56
C ASP A 144 -14.18 -13.66 30.31
N TRP A 145 -13.18 -12.88 29.91
CA TRP A 145 -11.82 -13.41 29.70
C TRP A 145 -11.17 -13.89 31.00
N GLU A 146 -11.49 -13.32 32.17
CA GLU A 146 -10.88 -13.76 33.43
C GLU A 146 -11.26 -15.20 33.76
N SER A 147 -12.47 -15.64 33.40
CA SER A 147 -12.86 -17.05 33.50
C SER A 147 -12.03 -17.95 32.57
N VAL A 148 -11.79 -17.51 31.33
CA VAL A 148 -10.99 -18.27 30.35
C VAL A 148 -9.52 -18.34 30.79
N GLN A 149 -8.97 -17.21 31.22
CA GLN A 149 -7.60 -17.07 31.68
C GLN A 149 -7.34 -17.98 32.88
N ARG A 150 -8.24 -18.01 33.89
CA ARG A 150 -8.10 -18.91 35.04
C ARG A 150 -8.04 -20.38 34.64
N ALA A 151 -8.81 -20.80 33.63
CA ALA A 151 -8.75 -22.17 33.11
C ALA A 151 -7.40 -22.45 32.43
N ILE A 152 -6.93 -21.54 31.56
CA ILE A 152 -5.63 -21.66 30.88
C ILE A 152 -4.47 -21.69 31.88
N GLU A 153 -4.53 -20.87 32.94
CA GLU A 153 -3.48 -20.80 33.95
C GLU A 153 -3.29 -22.12 34.74
N ASN A 154 -4.33 -22.96 34.77
CA ASN A 154 -4.32 -24.26 35.42
C ASN A 154 -4.18 -25.43 34.42
N ASP A 155 -4.06 -25.16 33.11
CA ASP A 155 -3.85 -26.20 32.10
C ASP A 155 -2.35 -26.56 32.04
N PRO A 156 -1.95 -27.79 32.42
CA PRO A 156 -0.54 -28.19 32.43
C PRO A 156 0.06 -28.32 31.03
N LEU A 157 -0.75 -28.31 29.96
CA LEU A 157 -0.31 -28.41 28.57
C LEU A 157 -0.12 -27.05 27.91
N VAL A 158 -0.53 -25.96 28.57
CA VAL A 158 -0.46 -24.60 28.03
C VAL A 158 0.49 -23.76 28.88
N CYS A 159 1.48 -23.13 28.24
CA CYS A 159 2.36 -22.23 28.97
C CYS A 159 1.58 -20.97 29.39
N ASN A 160 1.30 -20.87 30.69
CA ASN A 160 0.51 -19.78 31.25
C ASN A 160 1.26 -18.45 31.35
N ARG A 161 2.59 -18.43 31.14
CA ARG A 161 3.44 -17.22 31.24
C ARG A 161 2.96 -16.07 30.35
N TYR A 162 2.33 -16.40 29.21
CA TYR A 162 1.90 -15.43 28.21
C TYR A 162 0.37 -15.35 28.04
N ALA A 163 -0.40 -16.01 28.92
CA ALA A 163 -1.86 -16.13 28.81
C ALA A 163 -2.62 -14.82 29.06
N ARG A 164 -1.94 -13.76 29.53
CA ARG A 164 -2.52 -12.44 29.76
C ARG A 164 -2.39 -11.55 28.50
N PRO A 165 -3.47 -11.29 27.75
CA PRO A 165 -3.41 -10.60 26.46
C PRO A 165 -3.05 -9.12 26.54
N VAL A 166 -3.44 -8.46 27.66
CA VAL A 166 -3.14 -7.07 27.96
C VAL A 166 -2.09 -7.03 29.06
N HIS A 167 -0.85 -6.68 28.69
CA HIS A 167 0.24 -6.49 29.65
C HIS A 167 0.31 -5.01 30.08
N LYS A 168 1.17 -4.71 31.07
CA LYS A 168 1.34 -3.36 31.65
C LYS A 168 1.56 -2.23 30.63
N SER A 169 2.08 -2.53 29.44
CA SER A 169 2.37 -1.57 28.36
C SER A 169 1.47 -1.68 27.13
N GLY A 170 0.49 -2.60 27.10
CA GLY A 170 -0.41 -2.79 25.95
C GLY A 170 -0.52 -4.25 25.47
N ARG A 171 -0.96 -4.42 24.22
CA ARG A 171 -1.25 -5.71 23.56
C ARG A 171 -0.12 -6.08 22.59
N GLY A 172 -0.03 -7.36 22.26
CA GLY A 172 1.00 -7.87 21.34
C GLY A 172 2.36 -8.17 22.01
N ALA A 173 3.15 -8.98 21.32
CA ALA A 173 4.51 -9.37 21.66
C ALA A 173 5.45 -8.21 21.34
N GLY A 174 5.98 -7.57 22.38
CA GLY A 174 6.83 -6.39 22.28
C GLY A 174 8.12 -6.51 23.09
N GLY A 175 8.84 -5.41 23.27
CA GLY A 175 10.23 -5.38 23.74
C GLY A 175 11.23 -5.74 22.63
N HIS A 176 12.51 -5.41 22.85
CA HIS A 176 13.53 -5.48 21.80
C HIS A 176 13.68 -6.88 21.21
N CYS A 177 13.63 -7.93 22.04
CA CYS A 177 13.85 -9.30 21.60
C CYS A 177 12.76 -9.82 20.64
N PHE A 178 11.48 -9.63 20.93
CA PHE A 178 10.42 -10.29 20.17
C PHE A 178 10.29 -9.76 18.74
N ILE A 179 10.25 -8.43 18.58
CA ILE A 179 10.04 -7.80 17.27
C ILE A 179 11.23 -8.11 16.35
N LYS A 180 12.46 -7.87 16.84
CA LYS A 180 13.67 -8.03 16.03
C LYS A 180 13.99 -9.50 15.74
N ASP A 181 13.83 -10.40 16.71
CA ASP A 181 14.23 -11.79 16.55
C ASP A 181 13.28 -12.53 15.60
N VAL A 182 11.96 -12.28 15.68
CA VAL A 182 11.00 -12.89 14.74
C VAL A 182 11.23 -12.40 13.32
N ALA A 183 11.48 -11.10 13.13
CA ALA A 183 11.86 -10.56 11.82
C ALA A 183 13.15 -11.19 11.28
N ALA A 184 14.15 -11.39 12.13
CA ALA A 184 15.42 -12.02 11.75
C ALA A 184 15.23 -13.48 11.33
N ILE A 185 14.52 -14.30 12.13
CA ILE A 185 14.35 -15.72 11.83
C ILE A 185 13.44 -15.97 10.63
N ARG A 186 12.41 -15.14 10.42
CA ARG A 186 11.57 -15.20 9.22
C ARG A 186 12.41 -15.03 7.96
N ARG A 187 13.23 -13.97 7.90
CA ARG A 187 14.10 -13.69 6.74
C ARG A 187 15.14 -14.79 6.54
N GLU A 188 15.65 -15.38 7.63
CA GLU A 188 16.56 -16.52 7.52
C GLU A 188 15.85 -17.76 6.98
N TYR A 189 14.65 -18.07 7.49
CA TYR A 189 13.85 -19.19 7.04
C TYR A 189 13.50 -19.08 5.54
N GLU A 190 13.05 -17.90 5.10
CA GLU A 190 12.74 -17.61 3.69
C GLU A 190 13.97 -17.78 2.78
N LYS A 191 15.16 -17.39 3.24
CA LYS A 191 16.40 -17.56 2.46
C LYS A 191 16.83 -19.02 2.33
N GLN A 192 16.65 -19.81 3.39
CA GLN A 192 17.09 -21.21 3.42
C GLN A 192 16.09 -22.15 2.75
N PHE A 193 14.79 -21.85 2.82
CA PHE A 193 13.74 -22.75 2.41
C PHE A 193 12.81 -22.10 1.39
N GLY A 194 12.56 -22.79 0.28
CA GLY A 194 11.49 -22.46 -0.66
C GLY A 194 10.09 -22.84 -0.16
N ASP A 195 9.86 -22.86 1.16
CA ASP A 195 8.57 -23.18 1.77
C ASP A 195 7.72 -21.92 1.93
N SER A 196 6.95 -21.63 0.89
CA SER A 196 6.02 -20.50 0.88
C SER A 196 4.95 -20.57 1.98
N SER A 197 4.58 -21.78 2.43
CA SER A 197 3.56 -21.96 3.45
C SER A 197 4.12 -21.65 4.85
N GLY A 198 5.34 -22.09 5.15
CA GLY A 198 6.06 -21.73 6.36
C GLY A 198 6.29 -20.22 6.46
N VAL A 199 6.74 -19.58 5.37
CA VAL A 199 6.88 -18.11 5.33
C VAL A 199 5.51 -17.41 5.53
N ALA A 200 4.42 -18.01 5.05
CA ALA A 200 3.07 -17.51 5.30
C ALA A 200 2.69 -17.42 6.77
N VAL A 201 3.07 -18.43 7.54
CA VAL A 201 2.80 -18.45 8.98
C VAL A 201 3.53 -17.32 9.68
N PHE A 202 4.83 -17.12 9.38
CA PHE A 202 5.59 -16.01 9.96
C PHE A 202 5.00 -14.65 9.63
N ASP A 203 4.71 -14.39 8.35
CA ASP A 203 4.18 -13.09 7.92
C ASP A 203 2.82 -12.78 8.54
N ALA A 204 1.94 -13.79 8.66
CA ALA A 204 0.62 -13.60 9.26
C ALA A 204 0.73 -13.26 10.76
N MET A 205 1.61 -13.95 11.48
CA MET A 205 1.87 -13.67 12.90
C MET A 205 2.49 -12.28 13.09
N GLU A 206 3.49 -11.95 12.27
CA GLU A 206 4.17 -10.65 12.29
C GLU A 206 3.18 -9.50 12.07
N LYS A 207 2.37 -9.62 11.03
CA LYS A 207 1.35 -8.63 10.71
C LYS A 207 0.33 -8.44 11.83
N LYS A 208 -0.22 -9.54 12.36
CA LYS A 208 -1.19 -9.45 13.45
C LYS A 208 -0.55 -8.85 14.71
N ASN A 209 0.70 -9.16 14.99
CA ASN A 209 1.39 -8.58 16.14
C ASN A 209 1.57 -7.07 15.99
N ILE A 210 1.91 -6.60 14.80
CA ILE A 210 2.06 -5.17 14.51
C ILE A 210 0.72 -4.45 14.68
N GLU A 211 -0.39 -5.02 14.19
CA GLU A 211 -1.74 -4.50 14.45
C GLU A 211 -2.02 -4.37 15.96
N LEU A 212 -1.66 -5.38 16.75
CA LEU A 212 -1.84 -5.38 18.21
C LEU A 212 -1.00 -4.28 18.89
N LEU A 213 0.30 -4.23 18.59
CA LEU A 213 1.22 -3.24 19.15
C LEU A 213 0.74 -1.83 18.84
N ARG A 214 0.42 -1.55 17.57
CA ARG A 214 -0.12 -0.27 17.13
C ARG A 214 -1.43 0.12 17.80
N SER A 215 -2.39 -0.80 17.84
CA SER A 215 -3.71 -0.53 18.43
C SER A 215 -3.62 -0.20 19.93
N SER A 216 -2.54 -0.64 20.59
CA SER A 216 -2.29 -0.38 22.00
C SER A 216 -1.24 0.70 22.28
N GLY A 217 -0.63 1.28 21.23
CA GLY A 217 0.45 2.27 21.36
C GLY A 217 1.72 1.72 21.99
N LYS A 218 1.97 0.42 21.88
CA LYS A 218 3.08 -0.29 22.54
C LYS A 218 4.27 -0.45 21.60
N ASP A 219 5.47 -0.12 22.08
CA ASP A 219 6.77 -0.39 21.46
C ASP A 219 6.84 0.06 19.98
N LEU A 220 6.28 1.24 19.73
CA LEU A 220 6.14 1.86 18.42
C LEU A 220 7.51 2.17 17.81
N ASP A 221 8.39 2.81 18.55
CA ASP A 221 9.79 3.04 18.20
C ASP A 221 10.49 1.77 17.70
N LEU A 222 10.31 0.65 18.40
CA LEU A 222 10.91 -0.63 18.02
C LEU A 222 10.34 -1.19 16.70
N LEU A 223 9.06 -0.93 16.43
CA LEU A 223 8.49 -1.25 15.13
C LEU A 223 9.13 -0.42 14.01
N THR A 224 9.30 0.88 14.22
CA THR A 224 9.96 1.77 13.25
C THR A 224 11.39 1.34 12.99
N ASP A 225 12.14 0.97 14.02
CA ASP A 225 13.53 0.55 13.87
C ASP A 225 13.67 -0.70 13.00
N VAL A 226 12.76 -1.67 13.17
CA VAL A 226 12.80 -2.96 12.48
C VAL A 226 12.17 -2.89 11.08
N TYR A 227 11.05 -2.18 10.94
CA TYR A 227 10.19 -2.19 9.75
C TYR A 227 10.07 -0.83 9.03
N GLY A 228 10.70 0.23 9.55
CA GLY A 228 10.61 1.60 9.02
C GLY A 228 9.40 2.38 9.51
N THR A 229 9.42 3.72 9.39
CA THR A 229 8.36 4.62 9.87
C THR A 229 6.98 4.35 9.27
N GLY A 230 6.94 3.79 8.06
CA GLY A 230 5.71 3.38 7.37
C GLY A 230 4.87 2.34 8.14
N VAL A 231 5.48 1.60 9.08
CA VAL A 231 4.78 0.67 9.97
C VAL A 231 3.83 1.38 10.95
N ILE A 232 4.07 2.66 11.28
CA ILE A 232 3.30 3.44 12.27
C ILE A 232 2.39 4.48 11.61
N GLU A 233 2.88 5.17 10.58
CA GLU A 233 2.30 6.43 10.07
C GLU A 233 1.23 6.26 8.96
N GLY A 234 0.82 5.03 8.65
CA GLY A 234 -0.33 4.74 7.77
C GLY A 234 -1.14 3.57 8.33
N PRO A 235 -2.42 3.35 7.99
CA PRO A 235 -3.12 2.13 8.38
C PRO A 235 -2.24 0.90 8.07
N TYR A 236 -2.08 -0.02 9.04
CA TYR A 236 -1.37 -1.27 8.81
C TYR A 236 -2.25 -2.13 7.92
N GLU A 237 -2.30 -1.80 6.64
CA GLU A 237 -3.10 -2.51 5.67
C GLU A 237 -2.53 -3.90 5.50
N LYS A 238 -3.38 -4.89 5.76
CA LYS A 238 -3.69 -5.94 4.79
C LYS A 238 -2.58 -6.22 3.75
N VAL A 239 -1.43 -6.70 4.22
CA VAL A 239 -0.57 -7.60 3.44
C VAL A 239 -1.41 -8.86 3.19
N GLU A 240 -2.20 -8.82 2.13
CA GLU A 240 -2.96 -9.93 1.55
C GLU A 240 -3.10 -9.74 0.03
N ILE A 241 -2.08 -9.15 -0.61
CA ILE A 241 -2.00 -9.06 -2.08
C ILE A 241 -0.89 -9.95 -2.65
N GLU A 242 0.10 -10.37 -1.85
CA GLU A 242 1.19 -11.24 -2.35
C GLU A 242 0.99 -12.75 -2.10
N LYS A 243 0.07 -13.16 -1.21
CA LYS A 243 -0.20 -14.58 -0.92
C LYS A 243 -1.44 -15.20 -1.58
N LEU A 244 -2.12 -14.46 -2.45
CA LEU A 244 -3.09 -15.03 -3.41
C LEU A 244 -2.42 -15.50 -4.72
N SER A 245 -1.09 -15.69 -4.70
CA SER A 245 -0.33 -16.28 -5.80
C SER A 245 -0.65 -17.77 -6.06
N SER A 246 -1.48 -18.41 -5.24
CA SER A 246 -2.14 -19.70 -5.55
C SER A 246 -3.44 -19.56 -6.37
N VAL A 247 -3.91 -18.32 -6.60
CA VAL A 247 -4.98 -17.98 -7.57
C VAL A 247 -4.40 -17.27 -8.80
N ARG A 248 -3.07 -17.27 -8.99
CA ARG A 248 -2.47 -16.89 -10.28
C ARG A 248 -2.93 -17.87 -11.36
N GLY A 249 -3.72 -17.37 -12.32
CA GLY A 249 -3.85 -18.00 -13.64
C GLY A 249 -5.22 -18.52 -14.06
N ARG A 250 -6.33 -18.28 -13.33
CA ARG A 250 -7.66 -18.76 -13.79
C ARG A 250 -8.67 -17.71 -14.22
N MET A 251 -8.54 -16.46 -13.77
CA MET A 251 -9.57 -15.48 -14.09
C MET A 251 -9.36 -14.88 -15.48
N ARG A 252 -10.42 -14.91 -16.28
CA ARG A 252 -10.46 -14.34 -17.62
C ARG A 252 -11.47 -13.20 -17.64
N VAL A 253 -11.06 -12.01 -18.03
CA VAL A 253 -11.86 -10.79 -17.86
C VAL A 253 -12.19 -10.19 -19.22
N LEU A 254 -13.42 -9.73 -19.40
CA LEU A 254 -13.83 -8.87 -20.50
C LEU A 254 -14.00 -7.44 -20.00
N VAL A 255 -13.19 -6.50 -20.48
CA VAL A 255 -13.30 -5.07 -20.16
C VAL A 255 -14.00 -4.35 -21.31
N CYS A 256 -15.00 -3.52 -21.02
CA CYS A 256 -15.64 -2.63 -21.98
C CYS A 256 -15.30 -1.18 -21.64
N THR A 257 -14.78 -0.41 -22.60
CA THR A 257 -14.39 1.00 -22.41
C THR A 257 -14.70 1.83 -23.66
N GLU A 258 -14.61 3.16 -23.60
CA GLU A 258 -14.88 4.01 -24.76
C GLU A 258 -13.71 4.06 -25.74
N ALA A 259 -12.48 4.16 -25.25
CA ALA A 259 -11.30 4.28 -26.08
C ALA A 259 -10.12 3.49 -25.53
N ILE A 260 -9.31 2.96 -26.44
CA ILE A 260 -7.95 2.48 -26.14
C ILE A 260 -7.03 3.27 -27.08
N ASP A 261 -6.48 4.36 -26.57
CA ASP A 261 -5.64 5.28 -27.33
C ASP A 261 -4.74 6.03 -26.35
N ARG A 262 -3.43 5.81 -26.42
CA ARG A 262 -2.46 6.48 -25.54
C ARG A 262 -2.41 7.99 -25.74
N THR A 263 -2.82 8.47 -26.92
CA THR A 263 -2.82 9.90 -27.28
C THR A 263 -4.09 10.62 -26.84
N ASP A 264 -5.12 9.88 -26.41
CA ASP A 264 -6.36 10.49 -25.92
C ASP A 264 -6.12 11.24 -24.60
N PRO A 265 -6.40 12.55 -24.54
CA PRO A 265 -6.12 13.39 -23.38
C PRO A 265 -7.03 13.12 -22.17
N LEU A 266 -8.10 12.33 -22.34
CA LEU A 266 -9.07 12.01 -21.29
C LEU A 266 -9.04 10.54 -20.89
N LEU A 267 -8.88 9.64 -21.87
CA LEU A 267 -8.99 8.19 -21.69
C LEU A 267 -7.65 7.45 -21.88
N GLY A 268 -6.58 8.14 -22.24
CA GLY A 268 -5.26 7.51 -22.44
C GLY A 268 -4.71 6.80 -21.20
N PHE A 269 -5.13 7.24 -20.01
CA PHE A 269 -4.77 6.56 -18.76
C PHE A 269 -5.23 5.11 -18.69
N PHE A 270 -6.32 4.76 -19.40
CA PHE A 270 -6.91 3.43 -19.33
C PHE A 270 -6.00 2.37 -19.96
N HIS A 271 -5.03 2.77 -20.78
CA HIS A 271 -4.00 1.88 -21.29
C HIS A 271 -3.18 1.25 -20.15
N ARG A 272 -2.83 2.04 -19.13
CA ARG A 272 -2.10 1.56 -17.94
C ARG A 272 -2.96 0.65 -17.07
N TRP A 273 -4.27 0.92 -17.00
CA TRP A 273 -5.22 0.01 -16.36
C TRP A 273 -5.27 -1.36 -17.05
N LEU A 274 -5.27 -1.40 -18.38
CA LEU A 274 -5.24 -2.66 -19.12
C LEU A 274 -3.94 -3.44 -18.93
N GLU A 275 -2.80 -2.73 -18.84
CA GLU A 275 -1.51 -3.34 -18.49
C GLU A 275 -1.54 -3.94 -17.08
N GLU A 276 -2.16 -3.25 -16.11
CA GLU A 276 -2.31 -3.79 -14.76
C GLU A 276 -3.28 -4.98 -14.72
N PHE A 277 -4.44 -4.91 -15.40
CA PHE A 277 -5.33 -6.07 -15.54
C PHE A 277 -4.61 -7.28 -16.13
N ALA A 278 -3.72 -7.06 -17.10
CA ALA A 278 -2.93 -8.11 -17.72
C ALA A 278 -1.92 -8.77 -16.76
N ARG A 279 -1.46 -8.07 -15.71
CA ARG A 279 -0.60 -8.66 -14.66
C ARG A 279 -1.36 -9.63 -13.75
N HIS A 280 -2.67 -9.42 -13.59
CA HIS A 280 -3.51 -10.16 -12.62
C HIS A 280 -4.50 -11.14 -13.25
N ALA A 281 -4.74 -11.07 -14.56
CA ALA A 281 -5.66 -11.95 -15.28
C ALA A 281 -4.92 -12.90 -16.25
N HIS A 282 -5.42 -14.13 -16.38
CA HIS A 282 -4.90 -15.09 -17.36
C HIS A 282 -5.10 -14.58 -18.80
N ARG A 283 -6.24 -13.94 -19.04
CA ARG A 283 -6.59 -13.35 -20.34
C ARG A 283 -7.49 -12.13 -20.13
N VAL A 284 -7.24 -11.07 -20.88
CA VAL A 284 -8.05 -9.84 -20.88
C VAL A 284 -8.59 -9.60 -22.28
N HIS A 285 -9.88 -9.75 -22.49
CA HIS A 285 -10.53 -9.22 -23.69
C HIS A 285 -10.90 -7.77 -23.44
N VAL A 286 -10.70 -6.89 -24.42
CA VAL A 286 -11.14 -5.49 -24.32
C VAL A 286 -12.02 -5.15 -25.50
N ILE A 287 -13.26 -4.74 -25.25
CA ILE A 287 -14.14 -4.17 -26.27
C ILE A 287 -14.12 -2.65 -26.10
N CYS A 288 -13.70 -1.92 -27.13
CA CYS A 288 -13.69 -0.46 -27.13
C CYS A 288 -14.54 0.13 -28.25
N LEU A 289 -15.07 1.34 -28.02
CA LEU A 289 -15.85 2.03 -29.05
C LEU A 289 -14.94 2.46 -30.21
N GLY A 290 -13.76 2.99 -29.89
CA GLY A 290 -12.70 3.28 -30.85
C GLY A 290 -11.32 2.82 -30.38
N TYR A 291 -10.48 2.45 -31.34
CA TYR A 291 -9.09 2.04 -31.11
C TYR A 291 -8.14 3.03 -31.81
N GLY A 292 -7.25 3.66 -31.03
CA GLY A 292 -6.26 4.63 -31.52
C GLY A 292 -4.83 4.06 -31.58
N GLY A 293 -4.62 2.81 -31.19
CA GLY A 293 -3.32 2.16 -31.19
C GLY A 293 -2.60 2.15 -29.84
N GLY A 294 -1.48 1.44 -29.80
CA GLY A 294 -0.68 1.19 -28.60
C GLY A 294 -0.33 -0.30 -28.44
N ARG A 295 0.88 -0.61 -27.95
CA ARG A 295 1.26 -2.00 -27.68
C ARG A 295 0.77 -2.39 -26.29
N LEU A 296 -0.19 -3.31 -26.24
CA LEU A 296 -0.64 -3.95 -25.00
C LEU A 296 0.10 -5.29 -24.76
N PRO A 297 0.10 -5.81 -23.52
CA PRO A 297 0.66 -7.12 -23.21
C PRO A 297 0.02 -8.25 -24.03
N GLY A 298 0.77 -9.31 -24.31
CA GLY A 298 0.34 -10.39 -25.23
C GLY A 298 -0.87 -11.21 -24.77
N ASN A 299 -1.28 -11.11 -23.51
CA ASN A 299 -2.51 -11.71 -22.98
C ASN A 299 -3.74 -10.77 -23.02
N VAL A 300 -3.61 -9.60 -23.65
CA VAL A 300 -4.71 -8.67 -23.93
C VAL A 300 -5.15 -8.82 -25.39
N ILE A 301 -6.45 -8.97 -25.62
CA ILE A 301 -7.05 -9.15 -26.96
C ILE A 301 -8.05 -8.03 -27.20
N GLU A 302 -7.75 -7.14 -28.15
CA GLU A 302 -8.59 -5.98 -28.44
C GLU A 302 -9.70 -6.27 -29.47
N HIS A 303 -10.85 -5.65 -29.28
CA HIS A 303 -12.02 -5.73 -30.16
C HIS A 303 -12.60 -4.32 -30.34
N SER A 304 -12.35 -3.70 -31.50
CA SER A 304 -12.94 -2.39 -31.81
C SER A 304 -14.37 -2.51 -32.32
N LEU A 305 -15.26 -1.63 -31.85
CA LEU A 305 -16.60 -1.44 -32.42
C LEU A 305 -16.58 -0.57 -33.68
N GLY A 306 -15.44 0.07 -34.01
CA GLY A 306 -15.17 0.70 -35.29
C GLY A 306 -15.54 2.18 -35.39
N LYS A 307 -15.46 2.94 -34.30
CA LYS A 307 -15.65 4.41 -34.35
C LYS A 307 -14.64 5.10 -35.27
N GLU A 308 -13.43 4.56 -35.40
CA GLU A 308 -12.33 5.02 -36.25
C GLU A 308 -12.64 4.94 -37.75
N SER A 309 -13.53 4.05 -38.17
CA SER A 309 -13.88 3.80 -39.57
C SER A 309 -15.33 4.20 -39.90
N ALA A 310 -16.03 4.86 -38.97
CA ALA A 310 -17.47 5.04 -39.05
C ALA A 310 -17.91 6.20 -39.95
N LEU A 311 -18.42 5.89 -41.14
CA LEU A 311 -19.21 6.78 -42.02
C LEU A 311 -20.72 6.50 -41.88
N GLY A 312 -21.57 7.52 -42.12
CA GLY A 312 -23.03 7.38 -42.08
C GLY A 312 -23.75 8.03 -40.90
N SER A 313 -25.08 7.87 -40.84
CA SER A 313 -25.95 8.55 -39.87
C SER A 313 -25.77 8.04 -38.43
N ARG A 314 -26.05 8.90 -37.44
CA ARG A 314 -25.89 8.59 -36.00
C ARG A 314 -26.67 7.35 -35.56
N LEU A 315 -27.84 7.12 -36.14
CA LEU A 315 -28.69 5.96 -35.83
C LEU A 315 -28.05 4.65 -36.34
N LEU A 316 -27.58 4.65 -37.59
CA LEU A 316 -26.94 3.48 -38.21
C LEU A 316 -25.69 3.06 -37.43
N LYS A 317 -24.87 4.04 -37.01
CA LYS A 317 -23.68 3.80 -36.17
C LYS A 317 -24.03 3.07 -34.87
N ARG A 318 -25.09 3.51 -34.16
CA ARG A 318 -25.52 2.86 -32.90
C ARG A 318 -25.94 1.41 -33.12
N VAL A 319 -26.65 1.12 -34.20
CA VAL A 319 -27.05 -0.25 -34.54
C VAL A 319 -25.81 -1.11 -34.83
N VAL A 320 -24.89 -0.61 -35.65
CA VAL A 320 -23.64 -1.31 -35.99
C VAL A 320 -22.82 -1.61 -34.73
N TYR A 321 -22.63 -0.64 -33.85
CA TYR A 321 -21.89 -0.83 -32.59
C TYR A 321 -22.57 -1.85 -31.69
N SER A 322 -23.90 -1.82 -31.61
CA SER A 322 -24.67 -2.77 -30.79
C SER A 322 -24.54 -4.21 -31.33
N VAL A 323 -24.65 -4.40 -32.64
CA VAL A 323 -24.48 -5.71 -33.28
C VAL A 323 -23.05 -6.23 -33.10
N ARG A 324 -22.04 -5.37 -33.26
CA ARG A 324 -20.63 -5.75 -33.04
C ARG A 324 -20.38 -6.13 -31.57
N LEU A 325 -20.88 -5.33 -30.63
CA LEU A 325 -20.77 -5.63 -29.19
C LEU A 325 -21.35 -7.00 -28.86
N LEU A 326 -22.59 -7.27 -29.30
CA LEU A 326 -23.24 -8.57 -29.10
C LEU A 326 -22.47 -9.71 -29.76
N ARG A 327 -21.95 -9.50 -30.98
CA ARG A 327 -21.12 -10.47 -31.69
C ARG A 327 -19.82 -10.78 -30.93
N HIS A 328 -19.10 -9.78 -30.42
CA HIS A 328 -17.87 -9.99 -29.65
C HIS A 328 -18.15 -10.63 -28.29
N ALA A 329 -19.21 -10.19 -27.58
CA ALA A 329 -19.65 -10.82 -26.34
C ALA A 329 -19.99 -12.30 -26.56
N TRP A 330 -20.75 -12.63 -27.60
CA TRP A 330 -21.15 -14.01 -27.89
C TRP A 330 -20.00 -14.87 -28.40
N ARG A 331 -19.19 -14.38 -29.35
CA ARG A 331 -18.11 -15.17 -29.96
C ARG A 331 -17.04 -15.54 -28.94
N ASN A 332 -16.70 -14.63 -28.03
CA ASN A 332 -15.67 -14.83 -27.02
C ASN A 332 -16.22 -15.35 -25.67
N ARG A 333 -17.50 -15.76 -25.59
CA ARG A 333 -18.17 -16.13 -24.32
C ARG A 333 -17.49 -17.24 -23.50
N HIS A 334 -16.63 -18.04 -24.12
CA HIS A 334 -15.88 -19.10 -23.46
C HIS A 334 -14.48 -18.65 -23.00
N ASP A 335 -14.05 -17.43 -23.37
CA ASP A 335 -12.72 -16.88 -23.11
C ASP A 335 -12.70 -15.79 -22.03
N TYR A 336 -13.85 -15.53 -21.40
CA TYR A 336 -13.97 -14.66 -20.22
C TYR A 336 -15.02 -15.21 -19.25
N ASP A 337 -14.84 -14.96 -17.96
CA ASP A 337 -15.74 -15.40 -16.87
C ASP A 337 -16.45 -14.21 -16.23
N THR A 338 -15.77 -13.07 -16.19
CA THR A 338 -16.27 -11.81 -15.64
C THR A 338 -16.22 -10.69 -16.67
N VAL A 339 -17.07 -9.69 -16.50
CA VAL A 339 -17.17 -8.51 -17.35
C VAL A 339 -17.01 -7.28 -16.48
N LEU A 340 -16.20 -6.32 -16.90
CA LEU A 340 -16.08 -4.99 -16.30
C LEU A 340 -16.46 -3.94 -17.34
N VAL A 341 -17.50 -3.17 -17.08
CA VAL A 341 -17.89 -2.03 -17.92
C VAL A 341 -17.39 -0.74 -17.28
N HIS A 342 -16.64 0.06 -18.03
CA HIS A 342 -16.09 1.34 -17.59
C HIS A 342 -16.92 2.50 -18.15
N LEU A 343 -17.47 3.32 -17.26
CA LEU A 343 -18.21 4.58 -17.50
C LEU A 343 -19.53 4.49 -18.28
N SER A 344 -19.59 3.81 -19.42
CA SER A 344 -20.72 3.94 -20.35
C SER A 344 -21.85 2.94 -20.06
N PRO A 345 -23.04 3.40 -19.61
CA PRO A 345 -24.19 2.54 -19.35
C PRO A 345 -24.67 1.79 -20.60
N GLU A 346 -24.42 2.32 -21.79
CA GLU A 346 -24.86 1.77 -23.08
C GLU A 346 -24.40 0.32 -23.30
N TYR A 347 -23.19 -0.05 -22.86
CA TYR A 347 -22.70 -1.43 -22.95
C TYR A 347 -23.60 -2.39 -22.19
N LEU A 348 -24.03 -2.01 -20.98
CA LEU A 348 -24.91 -2.82 -20.13
C LEU A 348 -26.34 -2.87 -20.67
N LEU A 349 -26.84 -1.77 -21.23
CA LEU A 349 -28.16 -1.75 -21.84
C LEU A 349 -28.25 -2.68 -23.06
N VAL A 350 -27.16 -2.83 -23.82
CA VAL A 350 -27.12 -3.70 -25.00
C VAL A 350 -26.78 -5.14 -24.64
N ALA A 351 -25.71 -5.38 -23.86
CA ALA A 351 -25.16 -6.72 -23.63
C ALA A 351 -25.38 -7.26 -22.21
N GLY A 352 -25.85 -6.45 -21.26
CA GLY A 352 -26.02 -6.84 -19.85
C GLY A 352 -26.95 -8.04 -19.68
N PHE A 353 -28.07 -8.09 -20.41
CA PHE A 353 -28.97 -9.24 -20.38
C PHE A 353 -28.32 -10.51 -20.95
N VAL A 354 -27.51 -10.39 -22.00
CA VAL A 354 -26.76 -11.53 -22.58
C VAL A 354 -25.76 -12.07 -21.58
N TRP A 355 -25.00 -11.21 -20.90
CA TRP A 355 -24.06 -11.63 -19.86
C TRP A 355 -24.76 -12.31 -18.68
N ARG A 356 -25.92 -11.80 -18.26
CA ARG A 356 -26.75 -12.42 -17.23
C ARG A 356 -27.23 -13.82 -17.63
N LEU A 357 -27.70 -14.00 -18.87
CA LEU A 357 -28.09 -15.32 -19.41
C LEU A 357 -26.90 -16.29 -19.47
N LEU A 358 -25.72 -15.78 -19.82
CA LEU A 358 -24.47 -16.55 -19.85
C LEU A 358 -23.87 -16.78 -18.46
N LYS A 359 -24.55 -16.37 -17.38
CA LYS A 359 -24.09 -16.44 -15.98
C LYS A 359 -22.71 -15.78 -15.78
N LYS A 360 -22.42 -14.73 -16.55
CA LYS A 360 -21.21 -13.92 -16.40
C LYS A 360 -21.45 -12.89 -15.32
N ARG A 361 -20.45 -12.69 -14.47
CA ARG A 361 -20.50 -11.66 -13.45
C ARG A 361 -20.12 -10.31 -14.03
N VAL A 362 -20.91 -9.29 -13.73
CA VAL A 362 -20.81 -7.98 -14.36
C VAL A 362 -20.50 -6.91 -13.32
N GLY A 363 -19.32 -6.32 -13.42
CA GLY A 363 -18.93 -5.09 -12.74
C GLY A 363 -19.23 -3.87 -13.58
N PHE A 364 -19.65 -2.79 -12.92
CA PHE A 364 -19.85 -1.50 -13.57
C PHE A 364 -19.14 -0.39 -12.82
N TRP A 365 -18.20 0.30 -13.46
CA TRP A 365 -17.56 1.48 -12.88
C TRP A 365 -18.32 2.75 -13.28
N TYR A 366 -18.90 3.45 -12.30
CA TYR A 366 -19.66 4.68 -12.53
C TYR A 366 -19.45 5.70 -11.41
N ASN A 367 -18.86 6.85 -11.78
CA ASN A 367 -18.47 7.89 -10.82
C ASN A 367 -19.16 9.25 -11.02
N ASP A 368 -20.07 9.34 -11.98
CA ASP A 368 -20.80 10.59 -12.26
C ASP A 368 -21.92 10.81 -11.22
N THR A 369 -22.12 12.07 -10.85
CA THR A 369 -23.22 12.49 -9.96
C THR A 369 -24.56 12.50 -10.70
N ALA A 370 -24.53 12.64 -12.04
CA ALA A 370 -25.70 12.55 -12.89
C ALA A 370 -26.21 11.11 -13.01
N GLY A 371 -27.53 10.95 -13.10
CA GLY A 371 -28.14 9.65 -13.33
C GLY A 371 -29.53 9.78 -13.93
N GLY A 372 -29.96 8.72 -14.61
CA GLY A 372 -31.30 8.65 -15.20
C GLY A 372 -31.78 7.20 -15.31
N TRP A 373 -32.92 6.99 -15.96
CA TRP A 373 -33.50 5.65 -16.10
C TRP A 373 -32.54 4.64 -16.76
N ARG A 374 -31.72 5.11 -17.72
CA ARG A 374 -30.68 4.32 -18.39
C ARG A 374 -29.59 3.85 -17.41
N THR A 375 -29.04 4.77 -16.63
CA THR A 375 -28.02 4.47 -15.61
C THR A 375 -28.56 3.53 -14.55
N ARG A 376 -29.80 3.76 -14.08
CA ARG A 376 -30.46 2.89 -13.10
C ARG A 376 -30.63 1.46 -13.62
N LEU A 377 -31.05 1.30 -14.88
CA LEU A 377 -31.17 -0.01 -15.51
C LEU A 377 -29.80 -0.68 -15.66
N ALA A 378 -28.77 0.04 -16.11
CA ALA A 378 -27.41 -0.47 -16.20
C ALA A 378 -26.86 -0.97 -14.85
N ILE A 379 -27.02 -0.18 -13.78
CA ILE A 379 -26.68 -0.57 -12.41
C ILE A 379 -27.45 -1.82 -11.95
N THR A 380 -28.71 -1.93 -12.33
CA THR A 380 -29.55 -3.10 -12.00
C THR A 380 -29.10 -4.37 -12.73
N LEU A 381 -28.52 -4.21 -13.93
CA LEU A 381 -27.99 -5.30 -14.74
C LEU A 381 -26.57 -5.73 -14.33
N SER A 382 -25.89 -4.96 -13.47
CA SER A 382 -24.60 -5.31 -12.89
C SER A 382 -24.73 -5.98 -11.52
N ASP A 383 -23.82 -6.91 -11.22
CA ASP A 383 -23.73 -7.59 -9.93
C ASP A 383 -23.00 -6.75 -8.87
N VAL A 384 -22.09 -5.87 -9.30
CA VAL A 384 -21.36 -4.93 -8.45
C VAL A 384 -21.14 -3.63 -9.20
N VAL A 385 -21.29 -2.50 -8.50
CA VAL A 385 -21.01 -1.17 -9.06
C VAL A 385 -19.89 -0.51 -8.29
N PHE A 386 -18.82 -0.12 -8.98
CA PHE A 386 -17.68 0.56 -8.41
C PHE A 386 -17.84 2.08 -8.54
N TYR A 387 -17.53 2.80 -7.46
CA TYR A 387 -17.51 4.26 -7.44
C TYR A 387 -16.41 4.75 -6.50
N SER A 388 -15.88 5.95 -6.74
CA SER A 388 -14.87 6.58 -5.88
C SER A 388 -15.42 7.82 -5.16
N ASN A 389 -16.36 8.52 -5.79
CA ASN A 389 -17.00 9.72 -5.28
C ASN A 389 -18.27 9.36 -4.49
N PRO A 390 -18.36 9.71 -3.19
CA PRO A 390 -19.59 9.53 -2.40
C PRO A 390 -20.83 10.19 -3.00
N ASP A 391 -20.67 11.28 -3.77
CA ASP A 391 -21.78 11.99 -4.42
C ASP A 391 -22.20 11.35 -5.75
N SER A 392 -21.51 10.27 -6.19
CA SER A 392 -21.87 9.52 -7.40
C SER A 392 -23.31 9.01 -7.32
N TYR A 393 -24.02 9.04 -8.44
CA TYR A 393 -25.35 8.44 -8.55
C TYR A 393 -25.33 6.95 -8.17
N ALA A 394 -24.21 6.27 -8.44
CA ALA A 394 -24.02 4.86 -8.10
C ALA A 394 -23.94 4.59 -6.60
N ALA A 395 -23.52 5.55 -5.77
CA ALA A 395 -23.34 5.37 -4.32
C ALA A 395 -24.66 5.05 -3.59
N ARG A 396 -25.81 5.27 -4.24
CA ARG A 396 -27.16 5.07 -3.68
C ARG A 396 -27.64 3.62 -3.71
N PHE A 397 -26.88 2.70 -4.30
CA PHE A 397 -27.29 1.31 -4.52
C PHE A 397 -26.61 0.35 -3.53
N SER A 398 -27.33 -0.67 -3.07
CA SER A 398 -26.84 -1.58 -2.01
C SER A 398 -25.67 -2.49 -2.44
N HIS A 399 -25.58 -2.79 -3.73
CA HIS A 399 -24.46 -3.51 -4.34
C HIS A 399 -23.37 -2.58 -4.89
N ALA A 400 -23.42 -1.27 -4.57
CA ALA A 400 -22.33 -0.35 -4.85
C ALA A 400 -21.18 -0.59 -3.86
N ARG A 401 -19.95 -0.48 -4.36
CA ARG A 401 -18.72 -0.65 -3.59
C ARG A 401 -17.83 0.55 -3.85
N LYS A 402 -17.51 1.26 -2.77
CA LYS A 402 -16.56 2.36 -2.82
C LYS A 402 -15.17 1.76 -3.09
N ILE A 403 -14.48 2.27 -4.09
CA ILE A 403 -13.11 1.92 -4.41
C ILE A 403 -12.29 3.17 -4.73
N PRO A 404 -11.02 3.25 -4.33
CA PRO A 404 -10.18 4.39 -4.66
C PRO A 404 -10.00 4.58 -6.18
N MET A 405 -9.71 5.82 -6.58
CA MET A 405 -9.28 6.11 -7.94
C MET A 405 -7.87 5.58 -8.14
N GLY A 406 -7.65 4.72 -9.13
CA GLY A 406 -6.34 4.13 -9.44
C GLY A 406 -5.42 5.08 -10.23
N VAL A 407 -4.24 5.34 -9.67
CA VAL A 407 -3.12 6.11 -10.24
C VAL A 407 -1.92 5.18 -10.40
N ASP A 408 -1.30 5.20 -11.57
CA ASP A 408 -0.06 4.48 -11.80
C ASP A 408 1.10 5.25 -11.15
N THR A 409 1.48 4.87 -9.94
CA THR A 409 2.50 5.58 -9.18
C THR A 409 3.90 5.40 -9.75
N ASP A 410 4.16 4.29 -10.44
CA ASP A 410 5.48 4.01 -11.03
C ASP A 410 5.77 4.97 -12.20
N MET A 411 4.71 5.38 -12.91
CA MET A 411 4.78 6.36 -14.00
C MET A 411 5.26 7.75 -13.55
N TYR A 412 5.16 8.05 -12.26
CA TYR A 412 5.54 9.34 -11.67
C TYR A 412 6.74 9.23 -10.71
N ALA A 413 7.50 8.14 -10.78
CA ALA A 413 8.64 7.89 -9.89
C ALA A 413 9.91 8.66 -10.29
N GLU A 414 10.02 9.11 -11.54
CA GLU A 414 11.17 9.88 -12.01
C GLU A 414 11.16 11.31 -11.45
N GLU A 415 12.30 11.74 -10.92
CA GLU A 415 12.48 13.12 -10.48
C GLU A 415 12.80 14.04 -11.66
N HIS A 416 12.19 15.21 -11.63
CA HIS A 416 12.34 16.23 -12.66
C HIS A 416 12.79 17.55 -12.02
N ILE A 417 13.48 18.39 -12.80
CA ILE A 417 13.85 19.74 -12.35
C ILE A 417 12.63 20.64 -12.45
N ARG A 418 12.16 21.12 -11.30
CA ARG A 418 10.99 21.99 -11.18
C ARG A 418 11.38 23.45 -11.30
N GLU A 419 10.58 24.25 -12.01
CA GLU A 419 10.69 25.70 -12.01
C GLU A 419 10.14 26.26 -10.67
N PRO A 420 10.98 26.88 -9.81
CA PRO A 420 10.56 27.26 -8.46
C PRO A 420 9.36 28.22 -8.45
N GLY A 421 8.33 27.87 -7.69
CA GLY A 421 7.11 28.67 -7.54
C GLY A 421 6.18 28.70 -8.76
N SER A 422 6.50 27.99 -9.85
CA SER A 422 5.60 27.83 -11.00
C SER A 422 4.30 27.12 -10.61
N LEU A 423 3.21 27.51 -11.26
CA LEU A 423 1.87 27.04 -10.96
C LEU A 423 1.30 26.23 -12.14
N LEU A 424 0.74 25.07 -11.84
CA LEU A 424 0.14 24.17 -12.82
C LEU A 424 -1.35 23.97 -12.54
N PHE A 425 -2.15 24.13 -13.59
CA PHE A 425 -3.47 23.54 -13.67
C PHE A 425 -3.52 22.52 -14.81
N LEU A 426 -3.96 21.29 -14.50
CA LEU A 426 -4.26 20.26 -15.49
C LEU A 426 -5.70 19.76 -15.34
N GLY A 427 -6.52 19.95 -16.39
CA GLY A 427 -7.86 19.40 -16.46
C GLY A 427 -8.80 20.13 -17.41
N ARG A 428 -10.07 19.69 -17.46
CA ARG A 428 -11.09 20.35 -18.29
C ARG A 428 -11.38 21.76 -17.81
N ILE A 429 -11.38 22.72 -18.74
CA ILE A 429 -11.83 24.09 -18.47
C ILE A 429 -13.35 24.09 -18.32
N SER A 430 -13.82 24.31 -17.10
CA SER A 430 -15.25 24.32 -16.77
C SER A 430 -15.53 25.13 -15.50
N PRO A 431 -16.76 25.64 -15.31
CA PRO A 431 -17.11 26.43 -14.13
C PRO A 431 -16.82 25.72 -12.80
N ALA A 432 -17.04 24.40 -12.74
CA ALA A 432 -16.83 23.57 -11.54
C ALA A 432 -15.36 23.52 -11.07
N LYS A 433 -14.40 23.97 -11.88
CA LYS A 433 -12.97 24.03 -11.53
C LYS A 433 -12.52 25.39 -10.99
N HIS A 434 -13.41 26.39 -10.97
CA HIS A 434 -13.16 27.74 -10.41
C HIS A 434 -11.88 28.43 -10.90
N LEU A 435 -11.45 28.18 -12.15
CA LEU A 435 -10.29 28.86 -12.74
C LEU A 435 -10.42 30.39 -12.75
N GLY A 436 -11.64 30.91 -12.89
CA GLY A 436 -11.89 32.35 -12.77
C GLY A 436 -11.47 32.92 -11.42
N SER A 437 -11.72 32.22 -10.31
CA SER A 437 -11.26 32.66 -8.98
C SER A 437 -9.73 32.63 -8.88
N VAL A 438 -9.08 31.61 -9.47
CA VAL A 438 -7.62 31.52 -9.53
C VAL A 438 -7.04 32.70 -10.30
N PHE A 439 -7.57 33.02 -11.48
CA PHE A 439 -7.04 34.13 -12.29
C PHE A 439 -7.30 35.51 -11.66
N LYS A 440 -8.41 35.69 -10.95
CA LYS A 440 -8.63 36.92 -10.17
C LYS A 440 -7.64 37.05 -9.01
N ALA A 441 -7.35 35.96 -8.29
CA ALA A 441 -6.30 35.92 -7.28
C ALA A 441 -4.95 36.31 -7.87
N LEU A 442 -4.54 35.69 -8.99
CA LEU A 442 -3.28 36.01 -9.69
C LEU A 442 -3.23 37.48 -10.14
N SER A 443 -4.35 38.04 -10.61
CA SER A 443 -4.42 39.46 -11.03
C SER A 443 -4.20 40.46 -9.90
N ARG A 444 -4.43 40.04 -8.64
CA ARG A 444 -4.25 40.87 -7.44
C ARG A 444 -2.89 40.67 -6.78
N MET A 445 -2.14 39.64 -7.16
CA MET A 445 -0.79 39.39 -6.65
C MET A 445 0.23 40.25 -7.40
N GLY A 446 1.03 41.03 -6.67
CA GLY A 446 2.12 41.83 -7.24
C GLY A 446 3.27 40.97 -7.80
N ASP A 447 3.43 39.76 -7.27
CA ASP A 447 4.46 38.77 -7.59
C ASP A 447 3.83 37.45 -8.07
N ALA A 448 2.79 37.53 -8.91
CA ALA A 448 2.06 36.36 -9.40
C ALA A 448 3.00 35.34 -10.08
N PRO A 449 2.91 34.04 -9.75
CA PRO A 449 3.74 33.02 -10.36
C PRO A 449 3.37 32.77 -11.83
N HIS A 450 4.36 32.37 -12.64
CA HIS A 450 4.10 31.81 -13.97
C HIS A 450 3.16 30.61 -13.84
N THR A 451 2.08 30.62 -14.63
CA THR A 451 0.98 29.67 -14.52
C THR A 451 0.69 29.03 -15.87
N ASP A 452 0.90 27.72 -15.99
CA ASP A 452 0.50 26.94 -17.15
C ASP A 452 -0.86 26.28 -16.93
N VAL A 453 -1.75 26.43 -17.91
CA VAL A 453 -3.12 25.89 -17.90
C VAL A 453 -3.26 24.88 -19.03
N PHE A 454 -3.13 23.60 -18.70
CA PHE A 454 -3.28 22.51 -19.63
C PHE A 454 -4.72 21.98 -19.63
N GLY A 455 -5.33 21.94 -20.81
CA GLY A 455 -6.60 21.27 -21.03
C GLY A 455 -7.55 22.00 -21.99
N ALA A 456 -8.62 21.30 -22.35
CA ALA A 456 -9.64 21.78 -23.28
C ALA A 456 -10.99 22.01 -22.56
N PRO A 457 -11.87 22.88 -23.09
CA PRO A 457 -13.24 22.97 -22.59
C PRO A 457 -13.97 21.63 -22.72
N GLY A 458 -14.69 21.24 -21.67
CA GLY A 458 -15.61 20.11 -21.77
C GLY A 458 -16.79 20.39 -22.71
N PRO A 459 -17.61 19.37 -23.05
CA PRO A 459 -18.81 19.57 -23.86
C PRO A 459 -19.71 20.68 -23.29
N GLY A 460 -20.07 21.66 -24.12
CA GLY A 460 -20.88 22.81 -23.72
C GLY A 460 -20.13 23.96 -23.02
N ASN A 461 -18.86 23.79 -22.67
CA ASN A 461 -18.07 24.80 -21.93
C ASN A 461 -17.16 25.67 -22.81
N ALA A 462 -17.26 25.56 -24.14
CA ALA A 462 -16.48 26.39 -25.06
C ALA A 462 -16.72 27.90 -24.87
N PRO A 463 -17.98 28.39 -24.71
CA PRO A 463 -18.23 29.80 -24.44
C PRO A 463 -17.57 30.28 -23.15
N TYR A 464 -17.66 29.49 -22.07
CA TYR A 464 -17.01 29.80 -20.79
C TYR A 464 -15.48 29.92 -20.92
N ALA A 465 -14.84 29.00 -21.65
CA ALA A 465 -13.40 29.05 -21.86
C ALA A 465 -12.97 30.27 -22.68
N SER A 466 -13.76 30.66 -23.70
CA SER A 466 -13.53 31.87 -24.49
C SER A 466 -13.69 33.14 -23.66
N GLU A 467 -14.73 33.22 -22.83
CA GLU A 467 -14.95 34.33 -21.91
C GLU A 467 -13.80 34.48 -20.90
N LEU A 468 -13.37 33.36 -20.31
CA LEU A 468 -12.26 33.34 -19.34
C LEU A 468 -10.95 33.85 -19.95
N ARG A 469 -10.62 33.42 -21.17
CA ARG A 469 -9.45 33.95 -21.92
C ARG A 469 -9.57 35.43 -22.21
N SER A 470 -10.75 35.88 -22.68
CA SER A 470 -10.98 37.30 -22.96
C SER A 470 -10.85 38.17 -21.71
N GLN A 471 -11.38 37.70 -20.58
CA GLN A 471 -11.40 38.44 -19.32
C GLN A 471 -9.99 38.60 -18.72
N PHE A 472 -9.15 37.58 -18.84
CA PHE A 472 -7.82 37.54 -18.21
C PHE A 472 -6.67 37.67 -19.22
N ARG A 473 -6.94 38.18 -20.43
CA ARG A 473 -5.93 38.42 -21.47
C ARG A 473 -4.72 39.22 -20.97
N GLY A 474 -4.94 40.17 -20.07
CA GLY A 474 -3.87 40.96 -19.47
C GLY A 474 -2.87 40.14 -18.64
N LEU A 475 -3.24 38.96 -18.12
CA LEU A 475 -2.30 38.05 -17.47
C LEU A 475 -1.42 37.32 -18.49
N GLU A 476 -1.97 36.97 -19.66
CA GLU A 476 -1.22 36.37 -20.76
C GLU A 476 -0.21 37.37 -21.34
N GLU A 477 -0.63 38.62 -21.57
CA GLU A 477 0.23 39.68 -22.09
C GLU A 477 1.38 40.04 -21.14
N LYS A 478 1.19 39.85 -19.83
CA LYS A 478 2.22 40.00 -18.79
C LYS A 478 3.10 38.76 -18.62
N GLY A 479 2.82 37.67 -19.33
CA GLY A 479 3.54 36.40 -19.20
C GLY A 479 3.26 35.63 -17.91
N VAL A 480 2.22 36.00 -17.15
CA VAL A 480 1.81 35.30 -15.91
C VAL A 480 1.03 34.03 -16.25
N LEU A 481 0.26 34.05 -17.34
CA LEU A 481 -0.63 32.95 -17.73
C LEU A 481 -0.29 32.43 -19.12
N ALA A 482 -0.14 31.11 -19.24
CA ALA A 482 0.07 30.45 -20.52
C ALA A 482 -0.94 29.30 -20.68
N TYR A 483 -1.85 29.46 -21.63
CA TYR A 483 -2.77 28.37 -21.96
C TYR A 483 -2.13 27.36 -22.88
N ARG A 484 -2.18 26.10 -22.47
CA ARG A 484 -1.68 24.95 -23.21
C ARG A 484 -2.85 24.09 -23.68
N GLY A 485 -2.65 23.36 -24.77
CA GLY A 485 -3.63 22.40 -25.28
C GLY A 485 -3.87 21.24 -24.32
N GLY A 486 -4.74 20.32 -24.72
CA GLY A 486 -4.78 19.00 -24.08
C GLY A 486 -3.51 18.23 -24.38
N ILE A 487 -2.98 17.54 -23.38
CA ILE A 487 -1.81 16.65 -23.48
C ILE A 487 -2.26 15.20 -23.32
N SER A 488 -1.49 14.28 -23.88
CA SER A 488 -1.70 12.85 -23.66
C SER A 488 -1.34 12.47 -22.23
N HIS A 489 -1.90 11.36 -21.74
CA HIS A 489 -1.55 10.84 -20.42
C HIS A 489 -0.04 10.56 -20.28
N ALA A 490 0.60 10.10 -21.36
CA ALA A 490 2.03 9.80 -21.40
C ALA A 490 2.94 11.04 -21.18
N GLU A 491 2.45 12.24 -21.50
CA GLU A 491 3.19 13.49 -21.32
C GLU A 491 3.03 14.07 -19.91
N THR A 492 2.06 13.58 -19.13
CA THR A 492 1.75 14.11 -17.79
C THR A 492 2.93 14.05 -16.80
N PRO A 493 3.81 13.02 -16.77
CA PRO A 493 4.91 12.99 -15.81
C PRO A 493 5.86 14.17 -15.99
N SER A 494 6.19 14.49 -17.24
CA SER A 494 7.02 15.66 -17.55
C SER A 494 6.33 16.96 -17.14
N VAL A 495 5.02 17.10 -17.39
CA VAL A 495 4.30 18.34 -17.07
C VAL A 495 4.19 18.53 -15.57
N TYR A 496 3.82 17.51 -14.80
CA TYR A 496 3.83 17.61 -13.34
C TYR A 496 5.25 17.84 -12.81
N GLY A 497 6.21 17.07 -13.30
CA GLY A 497 7.60 17.11 -12.84
C GLY A 497 8.32 18.44 -13.08
N THR A 498 7.90 19.26 -14.04
CA THR A 498 8.55 20.57 -14.30
C THR A 498 7.92 21.72 -13.51
N HIS A 499 6.73 21.55 -12.93
CA HIS A 499 6.05 22.61 -12.18
C HIS A 499 6.26 22.43 -10.69
N ASP A 500 6.13 23.50 -9.90
CA ASP A 500 6.36 23.40 -8.46
C ASP A 500 5.06 23.19 -7.67
N ILE A 501 4.00 23.92 -8.06
CA ILE A 501 2.72 23.94 -7.36
C ILE A 501 1.62 23.47 -8.30
N PHE A 502 0.80 22.52 -7.86
CA PHE A 502 -0.42 22.12 -8.56
C PHE A 502 -1.65 22.70 -7.89
N ILE A 503 -2.54 23.37 -8.64
CA ILE A 503 -3.75 23.97 -8.09
C ILE A 503 -5.03 23.26 -8.52
N HIS A 504 -5.85 22.91 -7.52
CA HIS A 504 -7.16 22.30 -7.71
C HIS A 504 -8.22 22.83 -6.73
N VAL A 505 -8.94 23.88 -7.13
CA VAL A 505 -9.96 24.55 -6.30
C VAL A 505 -11.41 24.28 -6.76
N GLY A 506 -11.76 23.01 -6.95
CA GLY A 506 -13.09 22.59 -7.42
C GLY A 506 -14.19 22.54 -6.35
N THR A 507 -15.46 22.64 -6.78
CA THR A 507 -16.65 22.55 -5.90
C THR A 507 -17.21 21.14 -5.71
N LEU A 508 -16.83 20.19 -6.56
CA LEU A 508 -17.31 18.82 -6.46
C LEU A 508 -16.44 18.06 -5.45
N ARG A 509 -17.06 17.48 -4.42
CA ARG A 509 -16.42 16.45 -3.61
C ARG A 509 -16.24 15.22 -4.49
N GLY A 510 -15.06 14.62 -4.45
CA GLY A 510 -14.75 13.43 -5.23
C GLY A 510 -13.35 13.51 -5.81
N PHE A 511 -12.54 12.51 -5.46
CA PHE A 511 -11.15 12.39 -5.89
C PHE A 511 -10.96 12.73 -7.36
N ASN A 512 -10.28 13.84 -7.61
CA ASN A 512 -9.88 14.23 -8.95
C ASN A 512 -8.61 13.47 -9.33
N LYS A 513 -8.64 12.74 -10.45
CA LYS A 513 -7.48 11.97 -10.92
C LYS A 513 -6.25 12.86 -11.09
N THR A 514 -6.40 14.06 -11.68
CA THR A 514 -5.27 14.96 -11.91
C THR A 514 -4.64 15.52 -10.64
N LEU A 515 -5.40 15.54 -9.54
CA LEU A 515 -4.91 15.90 -8.21
C LEU A 515 -4.01 14.79 -7.66
N LEU A 516 -4.48 13.54 -7.73
CA LEU A 516 -3.73 12.38 -7.26
C LEU A 516 -2.48 12.10 -8.12
N GLU A 517 -2.55 12.36 -9.43
CA GLU A 517 -1.38 12.29 -10.33
C GLU A 517 -0.34 13.36 -9.96
N ALA A 518 -0.75 14.60 -9.68
CA ALA A 518 0.16 15.67 -9.21
C ALA A 518 0.82 15.31 -7.87
N MET A 519 0.03 14.76 -6.93
CA MET A 519 0.56 14.25 -5.67
C MET A 519 1.55 13.10 -5.87
N ALA A 520 1.28 12.17 -6.79
CA ALA A 520 2.21 11.08 -7.13
C ALA A 520 3.51 11.60 -7.74
N ALA A 521 3.43 12.63 -8.59
CA ALA A 521 4.59 13.30 -9.17
C ALA A 521 5.40 14.10 -8.14
N GLY A 522 4.80 14.49 -7.02
CA GLY A 522 5.46 15.28 -5.96
C GLY A 522 5.31 16.79 -6.15
N ASP A 523 4.20 17.24 -6.71
CA ASP A 523 3.85 18.65 -6.76
C ASP A 523 3.40 19.13 -5.37
N ILE A 524 3.67 20.39 -5.02
CA ILE A 524 3.04 21.00 -3.85
C ILE A 524 1.59 21.31 -4.21
N VAL A 525 0.64 20.69 -3.51
CA VAL A 525 -0.76 20.73 -3.91
C VAL A 525 -1.53 21.79 -3.13
N VAL A 526 -2.13 22.75 -3.84
CA VAL A 526 -3.11 23.69 -3.29
C VAL A 526 -4.50 23.23 -3.71
N THR A 527 -5.36 22.88 -2.74
CA THR A 527 -6.64 22.24 -3.08
C THR A 527 -7.80 22.58 -2.16
N SER A 528 -9.02 22.56 -2.72
CA SER A 528 -10.29 22.64 -1.98
C SER A 528 -11.01 21.28 -1.83
N ASP A 529 -10.41 20.18 -2.28
CA ASP A 529 -11.03 18.86 -2.16
C ASP A 529 -11.03 18.42 -0.69
N ALA A 530 -12.21 18.40 -0.07
CA ALA A 530 -12.38 18.04 1.33
C ALA A 530 -11.81 16.66 1.71
N ASN A 531 -11.60 15.75 0.75
CA ASN A 531 -10.93 14.47 1.01
C ASN A 531 -9.44 14.61 1.33
N MET A 532 -8.83 15.77 1.03
CA MET A 532 -7.42 16.07 1.26
C MET A 532 -7.14 16.68 2.64
N HIS A 533 -8.17 16.91 3.45
CA HIS A 533 -8.00 17.41 4.81
C HIS A 533 -7.18 16.41 5.65
N GLY A 534 -6.10 16.86 6.28
CA GLY A 534 -5.15 16.00 6.99
C GLY A 534 -4.21 15.18 6.10
N VAL A 535 -4.36 15.25 4.77
CA VAL A 535 -3.47 14.65 3.77
C VAL A 535 -2.52 15.68 3.17
N VAL A 536 -3.04 16.89 2.96
CA VAL A 536 -2.32 18.09 2.50
C VAL A 536 -2.24 19.09 3.67
N ASP A 537 -1.25 19.98 3.66
CA ASP A 537 -0.97 20.87 4.78
C ASP A 537 -2.13 21.85 4.88
N ASP A 538 -2.64 22.09 6.09
CA ASP A 538 -3.82 22.93 6.28
C ASP A 538 -3.64 24.35 5.72
N ARG A 539 -2.39 24.83 5.58
CA ARG A 539 -2.07 26.11 4.94
C ARG A 539 -2.26 26.10 3.42
N LEU A 540 -2.19 24.93 2.80
CA LEU A 540 -2.37 24.71 1.36
C LEU A 540 -3.84 24.34 1.03
N PHE A 541 -4.68 24.15 2.05
CA PHE A 541 -6.09 23.84 1.89
C PHE A 541 -6.95 25.11 1.71
N VAL A 542 -7.74 25.12 0.64
CA VAL A 542 -8.65 26.22 0.29
C VAL A 542 -10.09 25.81 0.62
N LYS A 543 -10.55 26.17 1.82
CA LYS A 543 -11.91 25.79 2.29
C LYS A 543 -13.02 26.27 1.36
N GLU A 544 -12.91 27.50 0.86
CA GLU A 544 -13.80 28.08 -0.15
C GLU A 544 -12.95 28.75 -1.23
N PRO A 545 -13.28 28.61 -2.53
CA PRO A 545 -12.48 29.09 -3.65
C PRO A 545 -12.65 30.61 -3.87
N THR A 546 -12.46 31.39 -2.80
CA THR A 546 -12.40 32.85 -2.83
C THR A 546 -11.00 33.32 -3.20
N GLU A 547 -10.91 34.52 -3.76
CA GLU A 547 -9.63 35.09 -4.20
C GLU A 547 -8.62 35.18 -3.04
N ASP A 548 -9.06 35.68 -1.87
CA ASP A 548 -8.19 35.87 -0.72
C ASP A 548 -7.70 34.54 -0.14
N ALA A 549 -8.55 33.50 -0.12
CA ALA A 549 -8.16 32.17 0.34
C ALA A 549 -7.15 31.52 -0.61
N ILE A 550 -7.36 31.67 -1.93
CA ILE A 550 -6.43 31.16 -2.95
C ILE A 550 -5.09 31.88 -2.85
N MET A 551 -5.06 33.22 -2.77
CA MET A 551 -3.81 33.98 -2.61
C MET A 551 -3.06 33.56 -1.35
N LYS A 552 -3.76 33.40 -0.22
CA LYS A 552 -3.14 32.95 1.04
C LYS A 552 -2.48 31.58 0.90
N ALA A 553 -3.17 30.62 0.27
CA ALA A 553 -2.63 29.28 0.06
C ALA A 553 -1.45 29.27 -0.92
N LEU A 554 -1.50 30.07 -2.00
CA LEU A 554 -0.39 30.22 -2.94
C LEU A 554 0.84 30.88 -2.30
N HIS A 555 0.65 31.92 -1.49
CA HIS A 555 1.74 32.52 -0.72
C HIS A 555 2.35 31.51 0.27
N ALA A 556 1.50 30.75 0.98
CA ALA A 556 1.97 29.69 1.87
C ALA A 556 2.82 28.66 1.11
N ALA A 557 2.31 28.13 -0.01
CA ALA A 557 3.02 27.17 -0.86
C ALA A 557 4.39 27.69 -1.32
N ARG A 558 4.47 28.94 -1.80
CA ARG A 558 5.71 29.56 -2.27
C ARG A 558 6.70 29.86 -1.15
N SER A 559 6.22 30.04 0.08
CA SER A 559 7.02 30.37 1.26
C SER A 559 7.58 29.16 2.03
N LEU A 560 7.21 27.93 1.65
CA LEU A 560 7.73 26.72 2.29
C LEU A 560 9.25 26.60 2.10
N SER A 561 9.98 26.23 3.17
CA SER A 561 11.41 25.90 3.06
C SER A 561 11.61 24.61 2.26
N ASP A 562 12.83 24.40 1.76
CA ASP A 562 13.17 23.19 1.00
C ASP A 562 12.97 21.91 1.82
N GLU A 563 13.22 21.95 3.14
CA GLU A 563 12.95 20.82 4.03
C GLU A 563 11.45 20.51 4.09
N TYR A 564 10.61 21.51 4.39
CA TYR A 564 9.16 21.33 4.45
C TYR A 564 8.56 20.91 3.11
N ARG A 565 9.11 21.39 1.99
CA ARG A 565 8.70 20.96 0.64
C ARG A 565 9.00 19.49 0.44
N THR A 566 10.18 19.03 0.84
CA THR A 566 10.56 17.62 0.73
C THR A 566 9.64 16.74 1.58
N GLU A 567 9.38 17.13 2.82
CA GLU A 567 8.44 16.44 3.71
C GLU A 567 7.03 16.38 3.12
N GLU A 568 6.52 17.50 2.61
CA GLU A 568 5.18 17.57 2.04
C GLU A 568 5.02 16.67 0.81
N ARG A 569 6.03 16.67 -0.08
CA ARG A 569 6.07 15.83 -1.28
C ARG A 569 6.04 14.34 -0.92
N GLU A 570 6.88 13.93 0.02
CA GLU A 570 6.90 12.53 0.47
C GLU A 570 5.58 12.14 1.14
N ARG A 571 4.98 13.04 1.92
CA ARG A 571 3.68 12.80 2.55
C ARG A 571 2.56 12.55 1.53
N VAL A 572 2.42 13.43 0.54
CA VAL A 572 1.36 13.28 -0.47
C VAL A 572 1.62 12.08 -1.40
N ARG A 573 2.89 11.81 -1.76
CA ARG A 573 3.28 10.61 -2.52
C ARG A 573 2.96 9.33 -1.77
N ALA A 574 3.31 9.26 -0.49
CA ALA A 574 3.01 8.12 0.37
C ALA A 574 1.50 7.87 0.47
N TYR A 575 0.70 8.94 0.59
CA TYR A 575 -0.76 8.83 0.55
C TYR A 575 -1.27 8.21 -0.75
N VAL A 576 -0.81 8.69 -1.92
CA VAL A 576 -1.25 8.14 -3.21
C VAL A 576 -0.80 6.70 -3.40
N ARG A 577 0.45 6.36 -3.05
CA ARG A 577 0.96 4.98 -3.11
C ARG A 577 0.15 4.03 -2.24
N ARG A 578 -0.25 4.48 -1.05
CA ARG A 578 -1.04 3.68 -0.10
C ARG A 578 -2.49 3.52 -0.56
N GLU A 579 -3.19 4.63 -0.77
CA GLU A 579 -4.65 4.63 -0.92
C GLU A 579 -5.10 4.51 -2.37
N HIS A 580 -4.27 4.90 -3.33
CA HIS A 580 -4.69 5.14 -4.73
C HIS A 580 -3.83 4.42 -5.77
N SER A 581 -2.85 3.59 -5.37
CA SER A 581 -2.03 2.88 -6.34
C SER A 581 -2.86 1.95 -7.23
N LEU A 582 -2.65 2.05 -8.53
CA LEU A 582 -3.28 1.20 -9.53
C LEU A 582 -2.99 -0.29 -9.28
N SER A 583 -1.78 -0.60 -8.81
CA SER A 583 -1.35 -1.97 -8.48
C SER A 583 -2.12 -2.58 -7.31
N SER A 584 -2.76 -1.76 -6.48
CA SER A 584 -3.62 -2.19 -5.37
C SER A 584 -5.10 -2.19 -5.77
N VAL A 585 -5.53 -1.18 -6.54
CA VAL A 585 -6.93 -0.98 -6.94
C VAL A 585 -7.41 -2.09 -7.88
N VAL A 586 -6.63 -2.45 -8.90
CA VAL A 586 -7.04 -3.46 -9.89
C VAL A 586 -7.26 -4.85 -9.26
N PRO A 587 -6.33 -5.40 -8.46
CA PRO A 587 -6.57 -6.65 -7.74
C PRO A 587 -7.83 -6.63 -6.88
N ALA A 588 -8.06 -5.55 -6.13
CA ALA A 588 -9.24 -5.42 -5.27
C ALA A 588 -10.55 -5.46 -6.09
N MET A 589 -10.59 -4.80 -7.26
CA MET A 589 -11.75 -4.89 -8.16
C MET A 589 -11.99 -6.31 -8.65
N LEU A 590 -10.93 -6.97 -9.10
CA LEU A 590 -10.97 -8.31 -9.64
C LEU A 590 -11.45 -9.33 -8.60
N GLU A 591 -11.01 -9.17 -7.35
CA GLU A 591 -11.47 -9.99 -6.23
C GLU A 591 -12.96 -9.80 -5.95
N MET A 592 -13.43 -8.55 -5.90
CA MET A 592 -14.86 -8.25 -5.72
C MET A 592 -15.71 -8.84 -6.86
N LEU A 593 -15.15 -8.90 -8.08
CA LEU A 593 -15.78 -9.55 -9.23
C LEU A 593 -15.77 -11.08 -9.16
N ALA A 594 -14.85 -11.68 -8.40
CA ALA A 594 -14.72 -13.14 -8.26
C ALA A 594 -15.62 -13.76 -7.17
N ARG A 595 -15.89 -13.07 -6.05
CA ARG A 595 -16.61 -13.63 -4.87
C ARG A 595 -18.13 -13.88 -5.03
N PRO A 596 -18.70 -15.10 -4.97
CA PRO A 596 -20.13 -15.33 -5.17
C PRO A 596 -21.03 -14.51 -4.23
N GLY A 597 -22.15 -13.98 -4.75
CA GLY A 597 -23.00 -12.95 -4.13
C GLY A 597 -23.82 -13.34 -2.89
N GLY A 598 -23.36 -14.29 -2.07
CA GLY A 598 -24.03 -14.74 -0.84
C GLY A 598 -23.24 -14.56 0.45
N GLU A 599 -21.91 -14.42 0.38
CA GLU A 599 -21.05 -14.33 1.56
C GLU A 599 -20.51 -12.91 1.71
N MET A 600 -21.33 -12.03 2.26
CA MET A 600 -20.92 -10.81 2.99
C MET A 600 -22.22 -10.16 3.51
N ARG A 601 -22.78 -10.74 4.57
CA ARG A 601 -23.71 -10.06 5.47
C ARG A 601 -22.98 -9.78 6.78
N SER A 602 -23.20 -8.55 7.25
CA SER A 602 -22.65 -7.84 8.42
C SER A 602 -21.17 -7.52 8.39
#